data_AF-A0A9D5UPG6-F1
#
_entry.id   AF-A0A9D5UPG6-F1
#
_cell.length_a   1.000
_cell.length_b   1.000
_cell.length_c   1.000
_cell.angle_alpha   90.00
_cell.angle_beta   90.00
_cell.angle_gamma   90.00
#
_symmetry.space_group_name_H-M   'P 1'
#
loop_
_entity.id
_entity.type
_entity.pdbx_description
1 polymer ?
#
loop_
_entity_poly.entity_id
_entity_poly.type
_entity_poly.pdbx_seq_one_letter_code
_entity_poly.pdbx_strand_id
1 'polypeptide(L)'
;MIYALDTNAFIAMSNFYEDSFPTFWNNFNKLVQDDNVISTAENLLEYNRDDFVKKWIENNNKIFLPPTEEEGAFIQKIYATKNFKDNLEKKKLTSDLPHADPFLIAQAKHKNATF
;
A
#
# COMPACT_ATOMS: atom_id res chain seq x y z
N MET A 1 -17.12 1.44 0.35
CA MET A 1 -16.12 2.38 -0.21
C MET A 1 -14.77 1.75 0.05
N ILE A 2 -13.90 1.69 -0.96
CA ILE A 2 -12.61 0.99 -0.85
C ILE A 2 -11.53 2.00 -0.47
N TYR A 3 -10.66 1.63 0.47
CA TYR A 3 -9.51 2.40 0.91
C TYR A 3 -8.22 1.75 0.42
N ALA A 4 -7.37 2.51 -0.26
CA ALA A 4 -6.06 2.07 -0.69
C ALA A 4 -5.01 2.62 0.28
N LEU A 5 -4.26 1.73 0.95
CA LEU A 5 -3.29 2.11 1.97
C LEU A 5 -1.86 2.07 1.44
N ASP A 6 -1.07 3.09 1.78
CA ASP A 6 0.37 3.14 1.53
C ASP A 6 1.18 2.60 2.72
N THR A 7 2.49 2.43 2.54
CA THR A 7 3.41 2.04 3.62
C THR A 7 3.35 3.01 4.81
N ASN A 8 3.14 4.31 4.57
CA ASN A 8 3.07 5.31 5.64
C ASN A 8 1.83 5.15 6.52
N ALA A 9 0.69 4.71 5.97
CA ALA A 9 -0.50 4.40 6.75
C ALA A 9 -0.23 3.26 7.74
N PHE A 10 0.42 2.18 7.30
CA PHE A 10 0.83 1.08 8.20
C PHE A 10 1.86 1.53 9.24
N ILE A 11 2.79 2.40 8.86
CA ILE A 11 3.73 3.04 9.78
C ILE A 11 3.00 3.88 10.83
N ALA A 12 1.96 4.62 10.44
CA ALA A 12 1.17 5.41 11.36
C ALA A 12 0.36 4.50 12.31
N MET A 13 -0.14 3.37 11.80
CA MET A 13 -0.85 2.35 12.58
C MET A 13 -0.03 1.82 13.77
N SER A 14 1.31 1.82 13.68
CA SER A 14 2.17 1.36 14.78
C SER A 14 2.08 2.23 16.03
N ASN A 15 1.50 3.43 15.94
CA ASN A 15 1.26 4.30 17.10
C ASN A 15 -0.07 3.99 17.82
N PHE A 16 -0.95 3.19 17.21
CA PHE A 16 -2.23 2.80 17.79
C PHE A 16 -2.10 1.40 18.38
N TYR A 17 -1.55 1.29 19.59
CA TYR A 17 -1.43 0.00 20.29
C TYR A 17 -2.80 -0.66 20.48
N GLU A 18 -2.90 -1.96 20.19
CA GLU A 18 -4.17 -2.71 20.19
C GLU A 18 -4.96 -2.57 21.50
N ASP A 19 -4.28 -2.71 22.64
CA ASP A 19 -4.91 -2.62 23.97
C ASP A 19 -5.40 -1.21 24.30
N SER A 20 -4.78 -0.18 23.74
CA SER A 20 -5.14 1.23 23.99
C SER A 20 -6.17 1.76 23.00
N PHE A 21 -6.22 1.20 21.80
CA PHE A 21 -7.10 1.64 20.70
C PHE A 21 -7.97 0.50 20.14
N PRO A 22 -8.69 -0.27 20.98
CA PRO A 22 -9.44 -1.44 20.52
C PRO A 22 -10.55 -1.08 19.52
N THR A 23 -11.18 0.09 19.67
CA THR A 23 -12.22 0.56 18.74
C THR A 23 -11.67 0.81 17.33
N PHE A 24 -10.46 1.36 17.23
CA PHE A 24 -9.80 1.55 15.93
C PHE A 24 -9.59 0.20 15.25
N TRP A 25 -8.95 -0.74 15.95
CA TRP A 25 -8.64 -2.06 15.40
C TRP A 25 -9.89 -2.88 15.08
N ASN A 26 -10.93 -2.83 15.90
CA ASN A 26 -12.19 -3.53 15.61
C ASN A 26 -12.85 -2.99 14.33
N ASN A 27 -12.90 -1.67 14.17
CA ASN A 27 -13.47 -1.07 12.96
C ASN A 27 -12.61 -1.33 11.74
N PHE A 28 -11.29 -1.23 11.88
CA PHE A 28 -10.35 -1.45 10.79
C PHE A 28 -10.35 -2.91 10.33
N ASN A 29 -10.28 -3.86 11.26
CA ASN A 29 -10.39 -5.29 10.97
C ASN A 29 -11.71 -5.63 10.29
N LYS A 30 -12.82 -4.96 10.66
CA LYS A 30 -14.09 -5.11 9.97
C LYS A 30 -14.02 -4.63 8.52
N LEU A 31 -13.41 -3.46 8.26
CA LEU A 31 -13.21 -2.99 6.88
C LEU A 31 -12.38 -3.98 6.05
N VAL A 32 -11.36 -4.59 6.65
CA VAL A 32 -10.53 -5.63 6.01
C VAL A 32 -11.30 -6.93 5.76
N GLN A 33 -12.18 -7.33 6.69
CA GLN A 33 -13.06 -8.49 6.51
C GLN A 33 -14.09 -8.26 5.40
N ASP A 34 -14.62 -7.04 5.31
CA ASP A 34 -15.58 -6.62 4.29
C ASP A 34 -14.90 -6.31 2.93
N ASP A 35 -13.62 -6.65 2.75
CA ASP A 35 -12.79 -6.40 1.56
C ASP A 35 -12.81 -4.94 1.06
N ASN A 36 -12.98 -4.00 2.00
CA ASN A 36 -12.98 -2.56 1.74
C ASN A 36 -11.59 -1.92 1.89
N VAL A 37 -10.53 -2.72 2.09
CA VAL A 37 -9.15 -2.25 2.22
C VAL A 37 -8.27 -2.99 1.24
N ILE A 38 -7.49 -2.26 0.46
CA ILE A 38 -6.50 -2.78 -0.48
C ILE A 38 -5.15 -2.09 -0.28
N SER A 39 -4.08 -2.76 -0.69
CA SER A 39 -2.72 -2.25 -0.77
C SER A 39 -2.00 -2.99 -1.89
N THR A 40 -0.82 -2.52 -2.27
CA THR A 40 0.00 -3.15 -3.30
C THR A 40 1.02 -4.10 -2.70
N ALA A 41 1.36 -5.17 -3.42
CA ALA A 41 2.44 -6.06 -3.02
C ALA A 41 3.78 -5.31 -2.82
N GLU A 42 4.00 -4.21 -3.55
CA GLU A 42 5.17 -3.35 -3.39
C GLU A 42 5.22 -2.65 -2.02
N ASN A 43 4.09 -2.22 -1.45
CA ASN A 43 4.04 -1.65 -0.10
C ASN A 43 4.48 -2.66 0.96
N LEU A 44 4.17 -3.95 0.76
CA LEU A 44 4.62 -5.02 1.66
C LEU A 44 6.14 -5.13 1.70
N LEU A 45 6.81 -4.92 0.55
CA LEU A 45 8.27 -4.96 0.45
C LEU A 45 8.93 -3.73 1.09
N GLU A 46 8.27 -2.57 1.04
CA GLU A 46 8.77 -1.35 1.66
C GLU A 46 8.62 -1.35 3.19
N TYR A 47 7.72 -2.18 3.74
CA TYR A 47 7.49 -2.28 5.17
C TYR A 47 8.60 -3.10 5.88
N ASN A 48 9.59 -2.39 6.44
CA ASN A 48 10.79 -3.01 7.04
C ASN A 48 10.82 -3.02 8.58
N ARG A 49 9.72 -2.67 9.25
CA ARG A 49 9.66 -2.59 10.71
C ARG A 49 9.31 -3.94 11.32
N ASP A 50 10.01 -4.32 12.38
CA ASP A 50 9.72 -5.54 13.14
C ASP A 50 8.88 -5.20 14.38
N ASP A 51 7.57 -5.01 14.19
CA ASP A 51 6.64 -4.62 15.25
C ASP A 51 5.34 -5.45 15.20
N PHE A 52 4.36 -5.07 16.03
CA PHE A 52 3.07 -5.76 16.07
C PHE A 52 2.25 -5.55 14.79
N VAL A 53 2.45 -4.43 14.08
CA VAL A 53 1.78 -4.16 12.81
C VAL A 53 2.32 -5.08 11.72
N LYS A 54 3.61 -5.43 11.73
CA LYS A 54 4.15 -6.48 10.84
C LYS A 54 3.41 -7.81 11.02
N LYS A 55 3.20 -8.26 12.25
CA LYS A 55 2.43 -9.49 12.52
C LYS A 55 0.99 -9.37 12.04
N TRP A 56 0.38 -8.19 12.22
CA TRP A 56 -0.96 -7.92 11.69
C TRP A 56 -0.99 -7.99 10.16
N ILE A 57 0.00 -7.41 9.48
CA ILE A 57 0.16 -7.44 8.02
C ILE A 57 0.30 -8.88 7.52
N GLU A 58 1.14 -9.70 8.16
CA GLU A 58 1.35 -11.11 7.83
C GLU A 58 0.05 -11.92 7.92
N ASN A 59 -0.77 -11.66 8.95
CA ASN A 59 -2.06 -12.30 9.14
C ASN A 59 -3.15 -11.80 8.18
N ASN A 60 -3.00 -10.60 7.62
CA ASN A 60 -3.97 -9.96 6.73
C ASN A 60 -3.41 -9.73 5.33
N ASN A 61 -2.46 -10.57 4.89
CA ASN A 61 -1.75 -10.40 3.63
C ASN A 61 -2.66 -10.38 2.37
N LYS A 62 -3.90 -10.85 2.49
CA LYS A 62 -4.92 -10.82 1.44
C LYS A 62 -5.23 -9.43 0.89
N ILE A 63 -4.97 -8.36 1.65
CA ILE A 63 -5.19 -6.98 1.19
C ILE A 63 -4.12 -6.52 0.21
N PHE A 64 -2.96 -7.18 0.16
CA PHE A 64 -1.84 -6.82 -0.70
C PHE A 64 -2.00 -7.53 -2.05
N LEU A 65 -2.55 -6.79 -3.01
CA LEU A 65 -2.89 -7.32 -4.31
C LEU A 65 -1.70 -7.20 -5.27
N PRO A 66 -1.40 -8.23 -6.07
CA PRO A 66 -0.45 -8.09 -7.17
C PRO A 66 -1.04 -7.16 -8.24
N PRO A 67 -0.20 -6.41 -8.98
CA PRO A 67 -0.67 -5.60 -10.09
C PRO A 67 -1.27 -6.47 -11.20
N THR A 68 -2.40 -6.03 -11.75
CA THR A 68 -3.02 -6.63 -12.93
C THR A 68 -2.31 -6.19 -14.22
N GLU A 69 -2.56 -6.88 -15.33
CA GLU A 69 -2.01 -6.49 -16.65
C GLU A 69 -2.41 -5.06 -17.04
N GLU A 70 -3.66 -4.66 -16.77
CA GLU A 70 -4.17 -3.32 -17.06
C GLU A 70 -3.47 -2.24 -16.22
N GLU A 71 -3.29 -2.50 -14.92
CA GLU A 71 -2.54 -1.63 -14.02
C GLU A 71 -1.07 -1.54 -14.47
N GLY A 72 -0.44 -2.67 -14.83
CA GLY A 72 0.90 -2.70 -15.38
C GLY A 72 1.07 -1.85 -16.64
N ALA A 73 0.12 -1.94 -17.58
CA ALA A 73 0.11 -1.11 -18.79
C ALA A 73 -0.09 0.39 -18.46
N PHE A 74 -0.92 0.72 -17.48
CA PHE A 74 -1.09 2.10 -17.01
C PHE A 74 0.19 2.63 -16.35
N ILE A 75 0.81 1.82 -15.50
CA ILE A 75 2.07 2.13 -14.84
C ILE A 75 3.17 2.40 -15.88
N GLN A 76 3.30 1.58 -16.93
CA GLN A 76 4.23 1.83 -18.03
C GLN A 76 4.04 3.21 -18.68
N LYS A 77 2.79 3.68 -18.83
CA LYS A 77 2.50 5.03 -19.34
C LYS A 77 2.93 6.12 -18.36
N ILE A 78 2.75 5.90 -17.06
CA ILE A 78 3.25 6.82 -16.02
C ILE A 78 4.77 6.92 -16.12
N TYR A 79 5.46 5.77 -16.14
CA TYR A 79 6.92 5.70 -16.30
C TYR A 79 7.42 6.27 -17.63
N ALA A 80 6.61 6.33 -18.69
CA ALA A 80 7.00 6.95 -19.96
C ALA A 80 7.06 8.49 -19.90
N THR A 81 6.45 9.11 -18.87
CA THR A 81 6.47 10.57 -18.69
C THR A 81 7.83 11.02 -18.15
N LYS A 82 8.51 11.91 -18.88
CA LYS A 82 9.89 12.36 -18.60
C LYS A 82 10.07 12.86 -17.15
N ASN A 83 9.13 13.67 -16.65
CA ASN A 83 9.18 14.20 -15.29
C ASN A 83 9.06 13.12 -14.20
N PHE A 84 8.38 12.01 -14.52
CA PHE A 84 8.21 10.91 -13.58
C PHE A 84 9.48 10.04 -13.52
N LYS A 85 10.08 9.75 -14.68
CA LYS A 85 11.40 9.11 -14.78
C LYS A 85 12.47 9.82 -13.96
N ASP A 86 12.56 11.15 -14.09
CA ASP A 86 13.58 11.93 -13.37
C ASP A 86 13.39 11.89 -11.85
N ASN A 87 12.14 11.85 -11.36
CA ASN A 87 11.84 11.72 -9.92
C ASN A 87 12.08 10.31 -9.39
N LEU A 88 11.82 9.29 -10.21
CA LEU A 88 12.09 7.91 -9.87
C LEU A 88 13.58 7.59 -9.85
N GLU A 89 14.36 8.11 -10.80
CA GLU A 89 15.82 7.91 -10.81
C GLU A 89 16.47 8.53 -9.57
N LYS A 90 16.00 9.71 -9.13
CA LYS A 90 16.45 10.35 -7.88
C LYS A 90 16.12 9.52 -6.63
N LYS A 91 14.96 8.85 -6.60
CA LYS A 91 14.56 7.99 -5.48
C LYS A 91 15.13 6.56 -5.56
N LYS A 92 15.40 6.02 -6.75
CA LYS A 92 16.07 4.73 -6.94
C LYS A 92 17.51 4.73 -6.45
N LEU A 93 18.19 5.88 -6.50
CA LEU A 93 19.49 6.06 -5.84
C LEU A 93 19.47 5.81 -4.32
N THR A 94 18.27 5.81 -3.71
CA THR A 94 18.08 5.60 -2.26
C THR A 94 17.42 4.26 -1.89
N SER A 95 16.94 3.47 -2.86
CA SER A 95 16.27 2.16 -2.61
C SER A 95 16.28 1.28 -3.86
N ASP A 96 16.65 0.00 -3.70
CA ASP A 96 16.67 -1.02 -4.77
C ASP A 96 15.28 -1.64 -5.07
N LEU A 97 14.25 -1.29 -4.29
CA LEU A 97 12.90 -1.81 -4.46
C LEU A 97 12.08 -1.01 -5.49
N PRO A 98 11.17 -1.67 -6.24
CA PRO A 98 10.21 -0.97 -7.07
C PRO A 98 9.35 -0.05 -6.19
N HIS A 99 9.25 1.22 -6.58
CA HIS A 99 8.50 2.22 -5.83
C HIS A 99 7.02 1.85 -5.82
N ALA A 100 6.39 1.77 -4.65
CA ALA A 100 5.02 1.30 -4.51
C ALA A 100 3.95 2.33 -4.96
N ASP A 101 4.23 3.63 -4.84
CA ASP A 101 3.27 4.71 -5.16
C ASP A 101 2.59 4.60 -6.54
N PRO A 102 3.31 4.33 -7.66
CA PRO A 102 2.68 4.19 -8.98
C PRO A 102 1.74 2.98 -9.05
N PHE A 103 2.06 1.89 -8.34
CA PHE A 103 1.21 0.71 -8.25
C PHE A 103 -0.06 1.03 -7.46
N LEU A 104 0.08 1.79 -6.37
CA LEU A 104 -1.04 2.11 -5.48
C LEU A 104 -2.02 3.04 -6.17
N ILE A 105 -1.52 4.05 -6.90
CA ILE A 105 -2.34 4.95 -7.71
C ILE A 105 -3.08 4.18 -8.81
N ALA A 106 -2.41 3.23 -9.47
CA ALA A 106 -3.03 2.40 -10.50
C ALA A 106 -4.17 1.56 -9.92
N GLN A 107 -3.94 0.87 -8.81
CA GLN A 107 -4.95 0.07 -8.11
C GLN A 107 -6.11 0.93 -7.61
N ALA A 108 -5.82 2.06 -6.96
CA ALA A 108 -6.85 2.94 -6.44
C ALA A 108 -7.76 3.46 -7.56
N LYS A 109 -7.16 3.84 -8.70
CA LYS A 109 -7.92 4.26 -9.88
C LYS A 109 -8.77 3.14 -10.45
N HIS A 110 -8.22 1.94 -10.60
CA HIS A 110 -8.94 0.79 -11.17
C HIS A 110 -10.10 0.33 -10.27
N LYS A 111 -9.91 0.37 -8.95
CA LYS A 111 -10.92 -0.05 -7.96
C LYS A 111 -11.85 1.07 -7.48
N ASN A 112 -11.72 2.29 -8.00
CA ASN A 112 -12.40 3.48 -7.48
C ASN A 112 -12.21 3.65 -5.95
N ALA A 113 -11.00 3.40 -5.47
CA ALA A 113 -10.64 3.53 -4.06
C ALA A 113 -10.23 4.96 -3.71
N THR A 114 -10.41 5.33 -2.44
CA THR A 114 -9.81 6.53 -1.84
C THR A 114 -8.42 6.17 -1.32
N PHE A 115 -7.40 6.95 -1.69
CA PHE A 115 -6.01 6.77 -1.25
C PHE A 115 -5.52 8.03 -0.52
#